data_AF-A0A975CFN4-F1
#
_entry.id   AF-A0A975CFN4-F1
#
_cell.length_a   1.000
_cell.length_b   1.000
_cell.length_c   1.000
_cell.angle_alpha   90.00
_cell.angle_beta   90.00
_cell.angle_gamma   90.00
#
_symmetry.space_group_name_H-M   'P 1'
#
loop_
_entity.id
_entity.type
_entity.pdbx_description
1 polymer ?
#
loop_
_entity_poly.entity_id
_entity_poly.type
_entity_poly.pdbx_seq_one_letter_code
_entity_poly.pdbx_strand_id
1 'polypeptide(L)'
;MHMNEPPARPATTSTTPPANNGHHYTPPPAPPVIRNYSLTVDAFDHLKAMQRMYSREAGRHVNNSEALERILQEHEAATVEASRL
;
A
#
# COMPACT_ATOMS: atom_id res chain seq x y z
N MET A 1 11.92 -57.29 -13.71
CA MET A 1 12.27 -55.90 -14.04
C MET A 1 11.47 -55.49 -15.25
N HIS A 2 10.45 -54.65 -15.06
CA HIS A 2 9.73 -54.00 -16.15
C HIS A 2 9.61 -52.52 -15.79
N MET A 3 10.37 -51.72 -16.53
CA MET A 3 10.35 -50.27 -16.52
C MET A 3 9.17 -49.83 -17.38
N ASN A 4 8.20 -49.11 -16.82
CA ASN A 4 7.22 -48.36 -17.60
C ASN A 4 7.28 -46.89 -17.17
N GLU A 5 7.58 -46.04 -18.14
CA GLU A 5 7.68 -44.58 -18.10
C GLU A 5 6.47 -43.91 -17.42
N PRO A 6 6.67 -42.86 -16.58
CA PRO A 6 5.58 -41.98 -16.18
C PRO A 6 5.15 -41.06 -17.34
N PRO A 7 3.85 -40.74 -17.47
CA PRO A 7 3.30 -40.02 -18.62
C PRO A 7 3.73 -38.54 -18.69
N ALA A 8 3.77 -38.05 -19.93
CA ALA A 8 4.18 -36.71 -20.33
C ALA A 8 3.52 -35.55 -19.55
N ARG A 9 4.30 -34.50 -19.29
CA ARG A 9 3.88 -33.22 -18.67
C ARG A 9 2.71 -32.61 -19.47
N PRO A 10 1.66 -32.07 -18.82
CA PRO A 10 0.63 -31.34 -19.54
C PRO A 10 1.23 -30.06 -20.15
N ALA A 11 0.91 -29.86 -21.43
CA ALA A 11 1.33 -28.74 -22.25
C ALA A 11 1.05 -27.40 -21.55
N THR A 12 2.01 -26.49 -21.64
CA THR A 12 1.87 -25.09 -21.24
C THR A 12 0.67 -24.48 -21.95
N THR A 13 -0.38 -24.13 -21.20
CA THR A 13 -1.48 -23.32 -21.69
C THR A 13 -0.91 -21.95 -22.06
N SER A 14 -0.59 -21.77 -23.34
CA SER A 14 -0.24 -20.46 -23.91
C SER A 14 -1.51 -19.62 -23.93
N THR A 15 -1.81 -18.95 -22.83
CA THR A 15 -2.85 -17.92 -22.76
C THR A 15 -2.36 -16.70 -23.54
N THR A 16 -2.78 -16.61 -24.80
CA THR A 16 -2.69 -15.37 -25.58
C THR A 16 -3.46 -14.28 -24.83
N PRO A 17 -2.85 -13.13 -24.48
CA PRO A 17 -3.60 -12.04 -23.87
C PRO A 17 -4.66 -11.50 -24.85
N PRO A 18 -5.87 -11.14 -24.38
CA PRO A 18 -6.89 -10.55 -25.24
C PRO A 18 -6.39 -9.22 -25.82
N ALA A 19 -6.75 -8.95 -27.08
CA ALA A 19 -6.41 -7.73 -27.78
C ALA A 19 -6.88 -6.50 -26.99
N ASN A 20 -5.94 -5.61 -26.66
CA ASN A 20 -6.18 -4.37 -25.92
C ASN A 20 -6.91 -3.36 -26.83
N ASN A 21 -8.24 -3.30 -26.73
CA ASN A 21 -9.06 -2.29 -27.38
C ASN A 21 -8.89 -0.93 -26.68
N GLY A 22 -7.86 -0.17 -27.08
CA GLY A 22 -7.84 1.29 -27.21
C GLY A 22 -8.29 2.21 -26.06
N HIS A 23 -8.70 1.70 -24.90
CA HIS A 23 -9.06 2.51 -23.75
C HIS A 23 -7.78 2.87 -23.02
N HIS A 24 -7.43 4.16 -23.06
CA HIS A 24 -6.45 4.75 -22.15
C HIS A 24 -6.96 4.57 -20.72
N TYR A 25 -6.69 3.42 -20.11
CA TYR A 25 -6.80 3.23 -18.68
C TYR A 25 -5.73 4.09 -18.03
N THR A 26 -6.07 5.32 -17.65
CA THR A 26 -5.27 6.07 -16.69
C THR A 26 -5.49 5.42 -15.33
N PRO A 27 -4.48 4.74 -14.75
CA PRO A 27 -4.61 4.23 -13.39
C PRO A 27 -4.87 5.39 -12.43
N PRO A 28 -5.62 5.18 -11.33
CA PRO A 28 -5.71 6.19 -10.28
C PRO A 28 -4.30 6.53 -9.79
N PRO A 29 -4.08 7.79 -9.35
CA PRO A 29 -2.79 8.18 -8.78
C PRO A 29 -2.43 7.22 -7.65
N ALA A 30 -1.21 6.67 -7.71
CA ALA A 30 -0.73 5.78 -6.67
C ALA A 30 -0.65 6.54 -5.33
N PRO A 31 -0.97 5.89 -4.20
CA PRO A 31 -0.77 6.51 -2.90
C PRO A 31 0.71 6.88 -2.72
N PRO A 32 1.01 8.01 -2.06
CA PRO A 32 2.39 8.44 -1.83
C PRO A 32 3.14 7.36 -1.04
N VAL A 33 4.18 6.80 -1.65
CA VAL A 33 4.99 5.79 -0.97
C VAL A 33 6.03 6.50 -0.12
N ILE A 34 5.77 6.60 1.19
CA ILE A 34 6.75 7.10 2.16
C ILE A 34 7.86 6.07 2.29
N ARG A 35 9.05 6.34 1.74
CA ARG A 35 10.22 5.45 1.81
C ARG A 35 11.37 6.13 2.58
N ASN A 36 11.95 5.39 3.52
CA ASN A 36 13.16 5.74 4.29
C ASN A 36 13.18 7.15 4.87
N TYR A 37 12.57 7.30 6.06
CA TYR A 37 12.63 8.50 6.87
C TYR A 37 13.31 8.19 8.21
N SER A 38 14.11 9.12 8.70
CA SER A 38 14.70 9.08 10.04
C SER A 38 13.91 10.03 10.93
N LEU A 39 13.38 9.51 12.03
CA LEU A 39 12.71 10.31 13.06
C LEU A 39 13.64 10.45 14.26
N THR A 40 13.52 11.56 14.98
CA THR A 40 14.02 11.64 16.35
C THR A 40 13.30 10.60 17.21
N VAL A 41 13.87 10.25 18.36
CA VAL A 41 13.25 9.31 19.31
C VAL A 41 11.86 9.81 19.72
N ASP A 42 11.74 11.08 20.08
CA ASP A 42 10.47 11.70 20.47
C ASP A 42 9.41 11.64 19.36
N ALA A 43 9.81 11.91 18.11
CA ALA A 43 8.91 11.85 16.96
C ALA A 43 8.49 10.40 16.66
N PHE A 44 9.38 9.43 16.86
CA PHE A 44 9.04 8.02 16.74
C PHE A 44 8.06 7.57 17.82
N ASP A 45 8.28 7.95 19.08
CA ASP A 45 7.37 7.62 20.18
C ASP A 45 5.97 8.21 19.96
N HIS A 46 5.91 9.45 19.46
CA HIS A 46 4.66 10.08 19.07
C HIS A 46 3.96 9.30 17.94
N LEU A 47 4.71 8.90 16.89
CA LEU A 47 4.18 8.08 15.81
C LEU A 47 3.59 6.75 16.33
N LYS A 48 4.27 6.08 17.28
CA LYS A 48 3.74 4.83 17.87
C LYS A 48 2.48 5.06 18.70
N ALA A 49 2.37 6.19 19.39
CA ALA A 49 1.15 6.56 20.11
C ALA A 49 -0.03 6.75 19.13
N MET A 50 0.19 7.50 18.04
CA MET A 50 -0.82 7.73 17.01
C MET A 50 -1.22 6.43 16.30
N GLN A 51 -0.26 5.57 15.95
CA GLN A 51 -0.52 4.25 15.35
C GLN A 51 -1.45 3.40 16.23
N ARG A 52 -1.26 3.40 17.55
CA ARG A 52 -2.13 2.67 18.49
C ARG A 52 -3.54 3.26 18.53
N MET A 53 -3.66 4.58 18.52
CA MET A 53 -4.95 5.27 18.49
C MET A 53 -5.72 4.92 17.21
N TYR A 54 -5.09 5.08 16.05
CA TYR A 54 -5.71 4.76 14.77
C TYR A 54 -6.05 3.27 14.64
N SER A 55 -5.23 2.38 15.21
CA SER A 55 -5.54 0.95 15.22
C SER A 55 -6.79 0.63 16.06
N ARG A 56 -7.01 1.36 17.15
CA ARG A 56 -8.22 1.22 17.98
C ARG A 56 -9.45 1.74 17.23
N GLU A 57 -9.35 2.89 16.58
CA GLU A 57 -10.44 3.48 15.81
C GLU A 57 -10.85 2.63 14.62
N ALA A 58 -9.86 2.13 13.86
CA ALA A 58 -10.11 1.34 12.66
C ALA A 58 -10.47 -0.12 12.95
N GLY A 59 -10.36 -0.57 14.21
CA GLY A 59 -10.55 -1.97 14.60
C GLY A 59 -9.57 -2.95 13.93
N ARG A 60 -8.49 -2.44 13.34
CA ARG A 60 -7.46 -3.22 12.63
C ARG A 60 -6.07 -2.68 12.93
N HIS A 61 -5.06 -3.50 12.74
CA HIS A 61 -3.69 -3.02 12.82
C HIS A 61 -3.44 -1.97 11.70
N VAL A 62 -2.95 -0.81 12.11
CA VAL A 62 -2.48 0.26 11.21
C VAL A 62 -0.95 0.22 11.23
N ASN A 63 -0.31 0.24 10.07
CA ASN A 63 1.15 0.25 9.98
C ASN A 63 1.73 1.68 10.07
N ASN A 64 3.07 1.82 10.13
CA ASN A 64 3.72 3.12 10.28
C ASN A 64 3.42 4.07 9.10
N SER A 65 3.39 3.55 7.87
CA SER A 65 3.14 4.36 6.68
C SER A 65 1.71 4.88 6.65
N GLU A 66 0.73 4.04 6.97
CA GLU A 66 -0.67 4.45 7.09
C GLU A 66 -0.87 5.49 8.20
N ALA A 67 -0.19 5.32 9.34
CA ALA A 67 -0.26 6.29 10.43
C ALA A 67 0.35 7.64 10.02
N LEU A 68 1.49 7.65 9.34
CA LEU A 68 2.11 8.87 8.83
C LEU A 68 1.27 9.56 7.76
N GLU A 69 0.71 8.81 6.83
CA GLU A 69 -0.16 9.36 5.80
C GLU A 69 -1.34 10.11 6.44
N ARG A 70 -1.95 9.51 7.46
CA ARG A 70 -3.06 10.13 8.18
C ARG A 70 -2.64 11.39 8.96
N ILE A 71 -1.51 11.34 9.66
CA ILE A 71 -0.96 12.51 10.38
C ILE A 71 -0.69 13.66 9.40
N LEU A 72 -0.11 13.36 8.23
CA LEU A 72 0.19 14.37 7.22
C LEU A 72 -1.08 14.96 6.60
N GLN A 73 -2.10 14.14 6.32
CA GLN A 73 -3.40 14.61 5.83
C GLN A 73 -4.11 15.52 6.85
N GLU A 74 -4.10 15.11 8.13
CA GLU A 74 -4.67 15.90 9.22
C GLU A 74 -3.94 17.26 9.37
N HIS A 75 -2.62 17.26 9.24
CA HIS A 75 -1.81 18.49 9.27
C HIS A 75 -2.04 19.39 8.04
N GLU A 76 -2.12 18.82 6.84
CA GLU A 76 -2.42 19.57 5.61
C GLU A 76 -3.78 20.26 5.73
N ALA A 77 -4.80 19.53 6.17
CA ALA A 77 -6.14 20.09 6.42
C ALA A 77 -6.09 21.25 7.43
N ALA A 78 -5.38 21.07 8.55
CA ALA A 78 -5.22 22.12 9.55
C ALA A 78 -4.48 23.36 9.01
N THR A 79 -3.47 23.16 8.16
CA THR A 79 -2.69 24.25 7.56
C THR A 79 -3.50 25.03 6.53
N VAL A 80 -4.30 24.34 5.71
CA VAL A 80 -5.19 24.96 4.72
C VAL A 80 -6.27 25.79 5.43
N GLU A 81 -6.87 25.27 6.50
CA GLU A 81 -7.85 26.00 7.29
C GLU A 81 -7.24 27.22 8.00
N ALA A 82 -6.02 27.09 8.54
CA ALA A 82 -5.31 28.21 9.15
C ALA A 82 -4.94 29.31 8.13
N SER A 83 -4.72 28.95 6.87
CA SER A 83 -4.38 29.90 5.80
C SER A 83 -5.60 30.61 5.18
N ARG A 84 -6.82 30.20 5.55
CA ARG A 84 -8.08 30.81 5.10
C ARG A 84 -8.62 31.90 6.03
N LEU A 85 -8.00 32.08 7.19
CA LEU A 85 -8.32 33.10 8.20
C LEU A 85 -7.44 34.34 8.02
#